data_AF-A0A8J1TN92-F1
#
_entry.id   AF-A0A8J1TN92-F1
#
_cell.length_a   1.000
_cell.length_b   1.000
_cell.length_c   1.000
_cell.angle_alpha   90.00
_cell.angle_beta   90.00
_cell.angle_gamma   90.00
#
_symmetry.space_group_name_H-M   'P 1'
#
loop_
_entity.id
_entity.type
_entity.pdbx_description
1 polymer ?
#
loop_
_entity_poly.entity_id
_entity_poly.type
_entity_poly.pdbx_seq_one_letter_code
_entity_poly.pdbx_strand_id
1 'polypeptide(L)'
;MGLVTFDNFVYEEFFLNTYNSSSQIASHIERMDIHPDNDNMTRCGRRRDLALISAKTLQLTSDQGIRDPMGIENPPIKQEVLIITTDGVTLPKYFAPDTIKEGGALKQDTRAEVFVISLSIEESKDGIDEFSAIASQPTDDFLIKNDFDTLLPSLEKNLGCFCVNEITI
;
A
#
# COMPACT_ATOMS: atom_id res chain seq x y z
N MET A 1 -2.58 -5.56 11.20
CA MET A 1 -2.61 -5.09 9.78
C MET A 1 -3.59 -3.94 9.71
N GLY A 2 -3.30 -2.91 8.91
CA GLY A 2 -4.21 -1.80 8.62
C GLY A 2 -4.59 -1.81 7.15
N LEU A 3 -5.67 -1.15 6.80
CA LEU A 3 -6.17 -1.06 5.43
C LEU A 3 -6.68 0.35 5.13
N VAL A 4 -6.22 0.86 4.00
CA VAL A 4 -6.70 2.11 3.40
C VAL A 4 -7.21 1.77 2.01
N THR A 5 -8.43 2.21 1.70
CA THR A 5 -8.95 2.17 0.32
C THR A 5 -9.02 3.59 -0.24
N PHE A 6 -8.92 3.71 -1.55
CA PHE A 6 -8.96 5.02 -2.20
C PHE A 6 -9.57 4.96 -3.59
N ASP A 7 -10.24 6.06 -3.94
CA ASP A 7 -10.73 6.42 -5.25
C ASP A 7 -10.52 7.95 -5.41
N ASN A 8 -11.57 8.76 -5.32
CA ASN A 8 -11.60 10.21 -5.28
C ASN A 8 -11.50 10.68 -3.82
N PHE A 9 -11.82 9.78 -2.90
CA PHE A 9 -11.70 9.92 -1.46
C PHE A 9 -10.79 8.82 -0.91
N VAL A 10 -10.36 9.01 0.33
CA VAL A 10 -9.57 8.04 1.09
C VAL A 10 -10.40 7.57 2.26
N TYR A 11 -10.41 6.26 2.48
CA TYR A 11 -11.15 5.63 3.56
C TYR A 11 -10.18 4.80 4.41
N GLU A 12 -10.17 5.12 5.70
CA GLU A 12 -9.45 4.37 6.73
C GLU A 12 -10.34 3.20 7.18
N GLU A 13 -10.24 2.06 6.50
CA GLU A 13 -11.11 0.91 6.78
C GLU A 13 -10.84 0.33 8.17
N PHE A 14 -9.56 0.20 8.52
CA PHE A 14 -9.11 -0.16 9.86
C PHE A 14 -7.62 0.13 10.05
N PHE A 15 -7.22 0.31 11.31
CA PHE A 15 -5.85 0.57 11.74
C PHE A 15 -5.13 -0.70 12.19
N LEU A 16 -3.80 -0.63 12.38
CA LEU A 16 -2.97 -1.79 12.73
C LEU A 16 -3.41 -2.50 14.02
N ASN A 17 -3.96 -1.75 14.98
CA ASN A 17 -4.46 -2.22 16.27
C ASN A 17 -5.96 -2.55 16.30
N THR A 18 -6.69 -2.43 15.18
CA THR A 18 -8.15 -2.61 15.18
C THR A 18 -8.57 -4.06 15.39
N TYR A 19 -7.82 -5.02 14.82
CA TYR A 19 -8.13 -6.44 14.87
C TYR A 19 -6.97 -7.26 15.44
N ASN A 20 -7.30 -8.29 16.22
CA ASN A 20 -6.31 -9.16 16.88
C ASN A 20 -6.19 -10.54 16.22
N SER A 21 -7.01 -10.85 15.21
CA SER A 21 -6.93 -12.11 14.48
C SER A 21 -7.11 -11.93 12.97
N SER A 22 -6.49 -12.84 12.21
CA SER A 22 -6.68 -12.93 10.75
C SER A 22 -8.13 -13.20 10.37
N SER A 23 -8.88 -13.96 11.18
CA SER A 23 -10.30 -14.23 10.94
C SER A 23 -11.16 -12.97 11.01
N GLN A 24 -10.87 -12.04 11.93
CA GLN A 24 -11.59 -10.77 12.00
C GLN A 24 -11.30 -9.89 10.79
N ILE A 25 -10.03 -9.84 10.37
CA ILE A 25 -9.60 -9.10 9.19
C ILE A 25 -10.27 -9.66 7.93
N ALA A 26 -10.19 -10.97 7.71
CA ALA A 26 -10.83 -11.63 6.56
C ALA A 26 -12.33 -11.36 6.55
N SER A 27 -12.98 -11.48 7.71
CA SER A 27 -14.42 -11.25 7.83
C SER A 27 -14.82 -9.78 7.63
N HIS A 28 -13.93 -8.82 7.90
CA HIS A 28 -14.14 -7.41 7.55
C HIS A 28 -14.05 -7.23 6.03
N ILE A 29 -12.95 -7.71 5.42
CA ILE A 29 -12.70 -7.59 3.98
C ILE A 29 -13.82 -8.24 3.16
N GLU A 30 -14.30 -9.43 3.55
CA GLU A 30 -15.39 -10.15 2.88
C GLU A 30 -16.73 -9.39 2.90
N ARG A 31 -16.94 -8.51 3.89
CA ARG A 31 -18.17 -7.72 4.03
C ARG A 31 -17.99 -6.27 3.59
N MET A 32 -16.79 -5.90 3.16
CA MET A 32 -16.48 -4.55 2.74
C MET A 32 -17.14 -4.32 1.39
N ASP A 33 -18.01 -3.31 1.34
CA ASP A 33 -18.54 -2.85 0.06
C ASP A 33 -17.45 -2.08 -0.68
N ILE A 34 -17.31 -2.35 -1.97
CA ILE A 34 -16.50 -1.48 -2.84
C ILE A 34 -17.22 -0.14 -2.88
N HIS A 35 -16.55 0.92 -2.42
CA HIS A 35 -17.10 2.28 -2.42
C HIS A 35 -17.60 2.61 -3.82
N PRO A 36 -18.93 2.73 -4.03
CA PRO A 36 -19.44 2.97 -5.35
C PRO A 36 -19.02 4.38 -5.78
N ASP A 37 -18.57 4.51 -7.03
CA ASP A 37 -18.47 5.79 -7.73
C ASP A 37 -19.87 6.41 -7.77
N ASN A 38 -20.23 7.14 -6.72
CA ASN A 38 -21.55 7.75 -6.57
C ASN A 38 -21.65 9.09 -7.31
N ASP A 39 -20.73 9.37 -8.22
CA ASP A 39 -20.72 10.59 -8.99
C ASP A 39 -20.66 10.30 -10.50
N ASN A 40 -21.62 10.86 -11.24
CA ASN A 40 -21.59 10.97 -12.70
C ASN A 40 -20.42 11.86 -13.18
N MET A 41 -19.53 12.29 -12.28
CA MET A 41 -18.19 12.79 -12.57
C MET A 41 -17.22 11.62 -12.85
N THR A 42 -17.49 10.92 -13.96
CA THR A 42 -16.42 10.22 -14.68
C THR A 42 -15.40 11.26 -15.12
N ARG A 43 -14.34 11.47 -14.30
CA ARG A 43 -12.97 11.91 -14.62
C ARG A 43 -12.37 12.79 -13.52
N CYS A 44 -11.27 12.30 -12.95
CA CYS A 44 -10.23 13.03 -12.19
C CYS A 44 -10.42 13.04 -10.66
N GLY A 45 -9.84 12.12 -9.91
CA GLY A 45 -8.78 11.17 -10.26
C GLY A 45 -8.27 10.47 -9.00
N ARG A 46 -7.87 9.21 -9.16
CA ARG A 46 -7.24 8.33 -8.17
C ARG A 46 -6.33 9.16 -7.23
N ARG A 47 -6.87 9.56 -6.07
CA ARG A 47 -6.23 10.44 -5.08
C ARG A 47 -5.20 9.66 -4.26
N ARG A 48 -4.30 8.99 -4.98
CA ARG A 48 -3.21 8.21 -4.43
C ARG A 48 -2.30 9.09 -3.59
N ASP A 49 -2.13 10.36 -3.97
CA ASP A 49 -1.50 11.40 -3.14
C ASP A 49 -2.07 11.42 -1.71
N LEU A 50 -3.40 11.48 -1.58
CA LEU A 50 -4.06 11.49 -0.28
C LEU A 50 -3.91 10.16 0.44
N ALA A 51 -3.99 9.03 -0.26
CA ALA A 51 -3.82 7.72 0.33
C ALA A 51 -2.40 7.55 0.92
N LEU A 52 -1.38 8.03 0.21
CA LEU A 52 0.01 8.05 0.68
C LEU A 52 0.18 8.97 1.90
N ILE A 53 -0.48 10.12 1.92
CA ILE A 53 -0.51 11.03 3.08
C ILE A 53 -1.19 10.33 4.27
N SER A 54 -2.33 9.68 4.06
CA SER A 54 -3.06 8.92 5.08
C SER A 54 -2.21 7.80 5.67
N ALA A 55 -1.56 7.02 4.80
CA ALA A 55 -0.65 5.96 5.22
C ALA A 55 0.43 6.52 6.15
N LYS A 56 1.11 7.60 5.75
CA LYS A 56 2.19 8.22 6.52
C LYS A 56 1.72 8.88 7.82
N THR A 57 0.60 9.60 7.80
CA THR A 57 0.23 10.53 8.89
C THR A 57 -0.80 9.95 9.86
N LEU A 58 -1.51 8.89 9.47
CA LEU A 58 -2.54 8.26 10.29
C LEU A 58 -2.20 6.80 10.58
N GLN A 59 -2.11 5.96 9.54
CA GLN A 59 -1.89 4.52 9.71
C GLN A 59 -0.55 4.19 10.36
N LEU A 60 0.52 4.85 9.89
CA LEU A 60 1.87 4.59 10.36
C LEU A 60 2.21 5.45 11.59
N THR A 61 1.37 5.37 12.62
CA THR A 61 1.58 6.07 13.90
C THR A 61 1.48 5.12 15.09
N SER A 62 2.15 5.47 16.20
CA SER A 62 2.15 4.66 17.43
C SER A 62 0.73 4.45 17.97
N ASP A 63 -0.10 5.50 17.90
CA ASP A 63 -1.47 5.48 18.42
C ASP A 63 -2.37 4.53 17.62
N GLN A 64 -2.00 4.25 16.37
CA GLN A 64 -2.69 3.31 15.48
C GLN A 64 -2.07 1.91 15.46
N GLY A 65 -1.11 1.63 16.35
CA GLY A 65 -0.57 0.28 16.55
C GLY A 65 0.72 -0.02 15.80
N ILE A 66 1.44 1.01 15.30
CA ILE A 66 2.86 0.81 14.98
C ILE A 66 3.58 0.37 16.25
N ARG A 67 4.32 -0.72 16.12
CA ARG A 67 5.15 -1.26 17.19
C ARG A 67 6.49 -0.55 17.16
N ASP A 68 6.99 -0.15 18.33
CA ASP A 68 8.28 0.53 18.44
C ASP A 68 9.42 -0.39 17.97
N PRO A 69 10.18 -0.02 16.93
CA PRO A 69 11.33 -0.80 16.47
C PRO A 69 12.49 -0.84 17.47
N MET A 70 12.49 0.03 18.49
CA MET A 70 13.43 0.00 19.63
C MET A 70 12.82 -0.63 20.90
N GLY A 71 11.59 -1.17 20.81
CA GLY A 71 10.91 -1.78 21.95
C GLY A 71 11.67 -2.96 22.56
N ILE A 72 11.39 -3.24 23.83
CA ILE A 72 11.93 -4.35 24.65
C ILE A 72 11.52 -5.74 24.09
N GLU A 73 10.79 -5.79 22.97
CA GLU A 73 10.39 -7.01 22.30
C GLU A 73 11.62 -7.67 21.66
N ASN A 74 11.89 -8.91 22.09
CA ASN A 74 12.94 -9.75 21.55
C ASN A 74 12.29 -10.84 20.68
N PRO A 75 12.53 -10.88 19.36
CA PRO A 75 13.44 -10.01 18.59
C PRO A 75 12.83 -8.64 18.24
N PRO A 76 13.66 -7.60 18.02
CA PRO A 76 13.19 -6.30 17.56
C PRO A 76 12.45 -6.46 16.22
N ILE A 77 11.33 -5.76 16.08
CA ILE A 77 10.54 -5.79 14.85
C ILE A 77 11.26 -4.95 13.80
N LYS A 78 11.77 -5.64 12.76
CA LYS A 78 12.72 -5.04 11.83
C LYS A 78 12.09 -4.29 10.65
N GLN A 79 10.81 -4.44 10.37
CA GLN A 79 10.26 -3.95 9.10
C GLN A 79 8.78 -3.54 9.20
N GLU A 80 8.50 -2.32 8.78
CA GLU A 80 7.16 -1.90 8.35
C GLU A 80 7.06 -2.22 6.85
N VAL A 81 5.94 -2.79 6.41
CA VAL A 81 5.71 -3.11 4.98
C VAL A 81 4.43 -2.43 4.55
N LEU A 82 4.50 -1.62 3.51
CA LEU A 82 3.34 -1.04 2.84
C LEU A 82 3.15 -1.72 1.48
N ILE A 83 1.95 -2.21 1.23
CA ILE A 83 1.57 -2.83 -0.04
C ILE A 83 0.51 -1.95 -0.69
N ILE A 84 0.81 -1.42 -1.87
CA ILE A 84 -0.10 -0.58 -2.65
C ILE A 84 -0.56 -1.37 -3.85
N THR A 85 -1.86 -1.64 -3.95
CA THR A 85 -2.47 -2.29 -5.12
C THR A 85 -3.24 -1.27 -5.94
N THR A 86 -3.09 -1.32 -7.28
CA THR A 86 -3.83 -0.42 -8.15
C THR A 86 -3.99 -0.96 -9.56
N ASP A 87 -5.09 -0.63 -10.22
CA ASP A 87 -5.41 -1.02 -11.60
C ASP A 87 -5.13 0.09 -12.62
N GLY A 88 -4.38 1.14 -12.24
CA GLY A 88 -3.85 2.06 -13.23
C GLY A 88 -3.20 3.30 -12.66
N VAL A 89 -2.85 4.20 -13.58
CA VAL A 89 -2.03 5.38 -13.31
C VAL A 89 -2.89 6.54 -12.81
N THR A 90 -2.32 7.39 -11.95
CA THR A 90 -2.97 8.66 -11.57
C THR A 90 -2.97 9.60 -12.78
N LEU A 91 -4.03 10.39 -12.94
CA LEU A 91 -4.14 11.25 -14.12
C LEU A 91 -2.96 12.25 -14.19
N PRO A 92 -2.14 12.20 -15.26
CA PRO A 92 -0.88 12.95 -15.34
C PRO A 92 -1.04 14.46 -15.14
N LYS A 93 -2.12 15.03 -15.67
CA LYS A 93 -2.37 16.48 -15.66
C LYS A 93 -2.79 17.03 -14.30
N TYR A 94 -3.37 16.21 -13.42
CA TYR A 94 -4.08 16.71 -12.24
C TYR A 94 -3.41 16.34 -10.93
N PHE A 95 -2.89 15.12 -10.80
CA PHE A 95 -2.45 14.62 -9.49
C PHE A 95 -1.12 13.86 -9.51
N ALA A 96 -0.60 13.48 -10.69
CA ALA A 96 0.65 12.73 -10.77
C ALA A 96 1.86 13.45 -10.13
N PRO A 97 2.04 14.78 -10.26
CA PRO A 97 3.12 15.48 -9.56
C PRO A 97 3.03 15.35 -8.03
N ASP A 98 1.82 15.44 -7.47
CA ASP A 98 1.59 15.29 -6.04
C ASP A 98 1.80 13.85 -5.60
N THR A 99 1.32 12.86 -6.36
CA THR A 99 1.56 11.45 -6.03
C THR A 99 3.05 11.10 -6.05
N ILE A 100 3.80 11.56 -7.06
CA ILE A 100 5.26 11.36 -7.14
C ILE A 100 5.95 11.99 -5.94
N LYS A 101 5.57 13.22 -5.59
CA LYS A 101 6.11 13.93 -4.42
C LYS A 101 5.84 13.18 -3.13
N GLU A 102 4.60 12.76 -2.89
CA GLU A 102 4.22 12.05 -1.68
C GLU A 102 4.79 10.62 -1.62
N GLY A 103 4.96 9.95 -2.76
CA GLY A 103 5.66 8.66 -2.84
C GLY A 103 7.14 8.77 -2.47
N GLY A 104 7.80 9.82 -2.95
CA GLY A 104 9.17 10.15 -2.54
C GLY A 104 9.27 10.48 -1.05
N ALA A 105 8.31 11.26 -0.53
CA ALA A 105 8.25 11.61 0.89
C ALA A 105 7.97 10.39 1.77
N LEU A 106 7.08 9.48 1.36
CA LEU A 106 6.79 8.25 2.10
C LEU A 106 8.07 7.43 2.37
N LYS A 107 8.94 7.28 1.36
CA LYS A 107 10.22 6.56 1.50
C LYS A 107 11.25 7.27 2.37
N GLN A 108 11.17 8.60 2.48
CA GLN A 108 12.11 9.40 3.29
C GLN A 108 11.63 9.56 4.73
N ASP A 109 10.32 9.70 4.92
CA ASP A 109 9.67 10.04 6.18
C ASP A 109 9.34 8.79 7.01
N THR A 110 9.31 7.61 6.39
CA THR A 110 8.95 6.34 7.04
C THR A 110 10.06 5.31 6.88
N ARG A 111 9.99 4.25 7.70
CA ARG A 111 10.88 3.07 7.59
C ARG A 111 10.21 1.94 6.80
N ALA A 112 9.07 2.22 6.18
CA ALA A 112 8.31 1.23 5.46
C ALA A 112 9.01 0.87 4.14
N GLU A 113 9.12 -0.42 3.87
CA GLU A 113 9.36 -0.90 2.53
C GLU A 113 8.05 -0.91 1.75
N VAL A 114 8.06 -0.28 0.58
CA VAL A 114 6.85 -0.02 -0.20
C VAL A 114 6.84 -0.90 -1.44
N PHE A 115 5.91 -1.85 -1.48
CA PHE A 115 5.58 -2.65 -2.65
C PHE A 115 4.46 -1.99 -3.43
N VAL A 116 4.63 -1.87 -4.74
CA VAL A 116 3.58 -1.43 -5.66
C VAL A 116 3.20 -2.59 -6.55
N ILE A 117 1.94 -2.99 -6.48
CA ILE A 117 1.33 -4.01 -7.31
C ILE A 117 0.40 -3.32 -8.31
N SER A 118 0.82 -3.31 -9.56
CA SER A 118 0.01 -2.78 -10.67
C SER A 118 -0.72 -3.93 -11.37
N LEU A 119 -2.04 -3.90 -11.38
CA LEU A 119 -2.93 -4.91 -11.98
C LEU A 119 -3.31 -4.61 -13.44
N SER A 120 -3.05 -3.39 -13.90
CA SER A 120 -3.17 -3.01 -15.29
C SER A 120 -1.91 -2.24 -15.66
N ILE A 121 -0.90 -2.95 -16.17
CA ILE A 121 0.27 -2.29 -16.74
C ILE A 121 -0.07 -1.93 -18.17
N GLU A 122 -0.52 -0.70 -18.37
CA GLU A 122 -0.06 -0.01 -19.57
C GLU A 122 1.37 0.44 -19.28
N GLU A 123 2.34 0.05 -20.12
CA GLU A 123 3.72 0.54 -20.10
C GLU A 123 3.81 2.01 -20.54
N SER A 124 2.86 2.83 -20.09
CA SER A 124 2.95 4.26 -20.23
C SER A 124 4.13 4.76 -19.40
N LYS A 125 4.96 5.61 -20.01
CA LYS A 125 6.09 6.25 -19.33
C LYS A 125 5.65 6.91 -18.03
N ASP A 126 4.48 7.55 -18.03
CA ASP A 126 3.90 8.22 -16.87
C ASP A 126 3.61 7.24 -15.72
N GLY A 127 3.12 6.03 -16.01
CA GLY A 127 2.90 4.99 -15.01
C GLY A 127 4.19 4.44 -14.41
N ILE A 128 5.22 4.26 -15.24
CA ILE A 128 6.54 3.80 -14.76
C ILE A 128 7.17 4.86 -13.84
N ASP A 129 7.14 6.13 -14.24
CA ASP A 129 7.71 7.24 -13.47
C ASP A 129 6.97 7.39 -12.12
N GLU A 130 5.64 7.29 -12.12
CA GLU A 130 4.84 7.33 -10.89
C GLU A 130 5.13 6.15 -9.95
N PHE A 131 5.02 4.92 -10.44
CA PHE A 131 5.19 3.74 -9.57
C PHE A 131 6.62 3.61 -9.05
N SER A 132 7.63 3.98 -9.85
CA SER A 132 9.03 4.01 -9.40
C SER A 132 9.27 5.08 -8.33
N ALA A 133 8.55 6.20 -8.38
CA ALA A 133 8.63 7.22 -7.35
C ALA A 133 8.08 6.73 -6.01
N ILE A 134 7.12 5.80 -6.00
CA ILE A 134 6.50 5.26 -4.80
C ILE A 134 7.24 4.01 -4.28
N ALA A 135 7.56 3.06 -5.15
CA ALA A 135 8.17 1.79 -4.77
C ALA A 135 9.57 1.96 -4.16
N SER A 136 9.91 1.07 -3.23
CA SER A 136 11.25 0.96 -2.65
C SER A 136 12.31 0.58 -3.69
N GLN A 137 13.59 0.72 -3.32
CA GLN A 137 14.72 0.47 -4.21
C GLN A 137 15.44 -0.85 -3.87
N PRO A 138 15.92 -1.60 -4.89
CA PRO A 138 15.81 -1.31 -6.33
C PRO A 138 14.39 -1.55 -6.85
N THR A 139 13.86 -0.64 -7.70
CA THR A 139 12.45 -0.66 -8.12
C THR A 139 11.97 -2.02 -8.64
N ASP A 140 12.81 -2.75 -9.36
CA ASP A 140 12.43 -4.03 -9.99
C ASP A 140 12.05 -5.13 -8.96
N ASP A 141 12.52 -5.01 -7.71
CA ASP A 141 12.18 -5.95 -6.63
C ASP A 141 10.85 -5.59 -5.92
N PHE A 142 10.43 -4.32 -6.02
CA PHE A 142 9.29 -3.76 -5.29
C PHE A 142 8.10 -3.38 -6.19
N LEU A 143 8.31 -3.29 -7.50
CA LEU A 143 7.27 -3.04 -8.49
C LEU A 143 6.83 -4.36 -9.12
N ILE A 144 5.73 -4.91 -8.61
CA ILE A 144 5.14 -6.15 -9.10
C ILE A 144 4.12 -5.81 -10.18
N LYS A 145 4.45 -6.21 -11.39
CA LYS A 145 3.56 -6.09 -12.54
C LYS A 145 2.73 -7.37 -12.67
N ASN A 146 1.41 -7.26 -12.60
CA ASN A 146 0.53 -8.42 -12.53
C ASN A 146 -0.83 -8.23 -13.19
N ASP A 147 -1.58 -9.33 -13.26
CA ASP A 147 -3.03 -9.35 -13.39
C ASP A 147 -3.64 -10.04 -12.14
N PHE A 148 -4.97 -10.10 -12.05
CA PHE A 148 -5.65 -10.72 -10.92
C PHE A 148 -5.43 -12.25 -10.86
N ASP A 149 -5.23 -12.91 -12.00
CA ASP A 149 -5.10 -14.37 -12.08
C ASP A 149 -3.71 -14.84 -11.61
N THR A 150 -2.67 -14.03 -11.83
CA THR A 150 -1.29 -14.34 -11.44
C THR A 150 -0.80 -13.57 -10.20
N LEU A 151 -1.71 -12.88 -9.52
CA LEU A 151 -1.41 -12.09 -8.32
C LEU A 151 -0.85 -12.96 -7.19
N LEU A 152 -1.58 -14.00 -6.79
CA LEU A 152 -1.21 -14.83 -5.63
C LEU A 152 0.17 -15.49 -5.80
N PRO A 153 0.47 -16.17 -6.92
CA PRO A 153 1.79 -16.77 -7.13
C PRO A 153 2.94 -15.76 -7.12
N SER A 154 2.69 -14.54 -7.60
CA SER A 154 3.71 -13.49 -7.65
C SER A 154 3.95 -12.86 -6.29
N LEU A 155 2.91 -12.73 -5.45
CA LEU A 155 3.08 -12.30 -4.06
C LEU A 155 3.85 -13.35 -3.28
N GLU A 156 3.53 -14.63 -3.41
CA GLU A 156 4.28 -15.70 -2.75
C GLU A 156 5.76 -15.70 -3.16
N LYS A 157 6.07 -15.46 -4.44
CA LYS A 157 7.44 -15.38 -4.92
C LYS A 157 8.21 -14.16 -4.38
N ASN A 158 7.59 -12.98 -4.41
CA ASN A 158 8.29 -11.71 -4.13
C ASN A 158 8.22 -11.30 -2.64
N LEU A 159 7.09 -11.56 -1.98
CA LEU A 159 6.88 -11.29 -0.55
C LEU A 159 7.23 -12.48 0.34
N GLY A 160 7.32 -13.70 -0.22
CA GLY A 160 7.66 -14.90 0.54
C GLY A 160 8.96 -14.74 1.33
N CYS A 161 9.96 -14.08 0.76
CA CYS A 161 11.25 -13.80 1.40
C CYS A 161 11.17 -12.84 2.60
N PHE A 162 10.15 -11.97 2.67
CA PHE A 162 9.92 -11.07 3.81
C PHE A 162 9.20 -11.76 4.97
N CYS A 163 8.46 -12.82 4.67
CA CYS A 163 7.77 -13.64 5.67
C CYS A 163 8.66 -14.74 6.27
N VAL A 164 9.89 -14.94 5.78
CA VAL A 164 10.83 -15.95 6.33
C VAL A 164 11.69 -15.35 7.43
N ASN A 165 11.09 -15.16 8.60
CA ASN A 165 11.80 -15.47 9.84
C ASN A 165 10.96 -16.53 10.55
N GLU A 166 11.58 -17.69 10.73
CA GLU A 166 11.04 -18.89 11.34
C GLU A 166 10.15 -18.59 12.56
N ILE A 167 8.84 -18.79 12.45
CA ILE A 167 8.04 -19.17 13.61
C ILE A 167 8.35 -20.66 13.84
N THR A 168 9.44 -20.92 14.56
CA THR A 168 9.61 -22.21 15.22
C THR A 168 8.65 -22.19 16.41
N ILE A 169 7.55 -22.95 16.32
CA ILE A 169 6.67 -23.25 17.44
C ILE A 169 7.31 -24.37 18.27
#